data_AF-A0A9X9F429-F1
#
_entry.id   AF-A0A9X9F429-F1
#
_cell.length_a   1.000
_cell.length_b   1.000
_cell.length_c   1.000
_cell.angle_alpha   90.00
_cell.angle_beta   90.00
_cell.angle_gamma   90.00
#
_symmetry.space_group_name_H-M   'P 1'
#
loop_
_entity.id
_entity.type
_entity.pdbx_description
1 polymer ?
#
loop_
_entity_poly.entity_id
_entity_poly.type
_entity_poly.pdbx_seq_one_letter_code
_entity_poly.pdbx_strand_id
1 'polypeptide(L)'
;FSADGQENSNSTAQAIIGLSLVKDVDQNRLHKAMQNLLSYQLSNGEFKWLPSDQNGNGMATEQALLALLQFKEMGKSIYDWSNVDAGDVIKPKPIEEPEKVVEPENNVVEKEVTEEPKEQKQVQQETKDENLKVVVDNE
;
A
#
# COMPACT_ATOMS: atom_id res chain seq x y z
N PHE A 1 4.91 -10.98 -11.05
CA PHE A 1 3.66 -10.19 -10.97
C PHE A 1 4.06 -8.73 -10.98
N SER A 2 3.47 -7.90 -11.82
CA SER A 2 3.89 -6.51 -12.01
C SER A 2 2.80 -5.50 -11.70
N ALA A 3 3.20 -4.36 -11.16
CA ALA A 3 2.42 -3.12 -11.10
C ALA A 3 3.26 -2.02 -11.76
N ASP A 4 2.64 -1.17 -12.58
CA ASP A 4 3.32 -0.09 -13.32
C ASP A 4 4.53 -0.57 -14.17
N GLY A 5 4.44 -1.80 -14.68
CA GLY A 5 5.48 -2.42 -15.50
C GLY A 5 6.65 -3.04 -14.73
N GLN A 6 6.66 -2.95 -13.40
CA GLN A 6 7.73 -3.49 -12.56
C GLN A 6 7.25 -4.61 -11.65
N GLU A 7 8.00 -5.71 -11.59
CA GLU A 7 7.72 -6.76 -10.62
C GLU A 7 8.11 -6.35 -9.20
N ASN A 8 7.24 -6.64 -8.23
CA ASN A 8 7.47 -6.33 -6.82
C ASN A 8 6.73 -7.30 -5.89
N SER A 9 7.21 -7.40 -4.67
CA SER A 9 6.67 -8.31 -3.65
C SER A 9 5.22 -8.00 -3.26
N ASN A 10 4.82 -6.73 -3.19
CA ASN A 10 3.45 -6.34 -2.82
C ASN A 10 2.42 -6.89 -3.82
N SER A 11 2.67 -6.73 -5.11
CA SER A 11 1.79 -7.24 -6.17
C SER A 11 1.74 -8.77 -6.19
N THR A 12 2.89 -9.44 -5.95
CA THR A 12 2.94 -10.90 -5.79
C THR A 12 2.17 -11.38 -4.57
N ALA A 13 2.28 -10.68 -3.43
CA ALA A 13 1.54 -10.99 -2.20
C ALA A 13 0.02 -10.92 -2.43
N GLN A 14 -0.45 -9.85 -3.08
CA GLN A 14 -1.87 -9.71 -3.43
C GLN A 14 -2.36 -10.80 -4.38
N ALA A 15 -1.52 -11.20 -5.35
CA ALA A 15 -1.86 -12.31 -6.23
C ALA A 15 -1.98 -13.65 -5.47
N ILE A 16 -1.09 -13.91 -4.50
CA ILE A 16 -1.20 -15.10 -3.63
C ILE A 16 -2.50 -15.05 -2.83
N ILE A 17 -2.81 -13.92 -2.20
CA ILE A 17 -4.06 -13.76 -1.43
C ILE A 17 -5.27 -14.09 -2.29
N GLY A 18 -5.38 -13.48 -3.47
CA GLY A 18 -6.50 -13.73 -4.38
C GLY A 18 -6.57 -15.17 -4.88
N LEU A 19 -5.43 -15.75 -5.29
CA LEU A 19 -5.36 -17.13 -5.77
C LEU A 19 -5.76 -18.13 -4.67
N SER A 20 -5.36 -17.89 -3.42
CA SER A 20 -5.67 -18.75 -2.27
C SER A 20 -7.15 -18.84 -1.92
N LEU A 21 -7.97 -17.91 -2.41
CA LEU A 21 -9.43 -17.91 -2.21
C LEU A 21 -10.18 -18.68 -3.30
N VAL A 22 -9.51 -19.09 -4.38
CA VAL A 22 -10.15 -19.80 -5.49
C VAL A 22 -10.22 -21.31 -5.17
N LYS A 23 -11.44 -21.86 -5.15
CA LYS A 23 -11.71 -23.27 -4.82
C LYS A 23 -10.90 -24.26 -5.67
N ASP A 24 -10.84 -24.01 -6.97
CA ASP A 24 -10.13 -24.85 -7.96
C ASP A 24 -8.90 -24.11 -8.51
N VAL A 25 -8.12 -23.50 -7.63
CA VAL A 25 -6.92 -22.75 -8.02
C VAL A 25 -5.91 -23.66 -8.73
N ASP A 26 -5.29 -23.14 -9.79
CA ASP A 26 -4.12 -23.76 -10.41
C ASP A 26 -2.95 -23.74 -9.41
N GLN A 27 -2.68 -24.91 -8.83
CA GLN A 27 -1.62 -25.10 -7.84
C GLN A 27 -0.23 -24.76 -8.39
N ASN A 28 0.02 -24.96 -9.69
CA ASN A 28 1.32 -24.60 -10.27
C ASN A 28 1.50 -23.08 -10.32
N ARG A 29 0.44 -22.33 -10.64
CA ARG A 29 0.48 -20.86 -10.61
C ARG A 29 0.65 -20.34 -9.19
N LEU A 30 -0.07 -20.92 -8.23
CA LEU A 30 0.05 -20.54 -6.82
C LEU A 30 1.45 -20.83 -6.26
N HIS A 31 2.03 -22.00 -6.52
CA HIS A 31 3.39 -22.33 -6.10
C HIS A 31 4.44 -21.41 -6.73
N LYS A 32 4.29 -21.04 -8.01
CA LYS A 32 5.19 -20.07 -8.66
C LYS A 32 5.08 -18.68 -8.02
N ALA A 33 3.87 -18.26 -7.66
CA ALA A 33 3.67 -17.01 -6.94
C ALA A 33 4.35 -17.03 -5.58
N MET A 34 4.21 -18.13 -4.82
CA MET A 34 4.88 -18.31 -3.54
C MET A 34 6.41 -18.28 -3.67
N GLN A 35 6.97 -19.01 -4.64
CA GLN A 35 8.42 -18.99 -4.91
C GLN A 35 8.90 -17.58 -5.28
N ASN A 36 8.14 -16.84 -6.09
CA ASN A 36 8.44 -15.46 -6.41
C ASN A 36 8.42 -14.58 -5.16
N LEU A 37 7.41 -14.69 -4.29
CA LEU A 37 7.35 -13.92 -3.05
C LEU A 37 8.56 -14.21 -2.16
N LEU A 38 8.89 -15.48 -1.94
CA LEU A 38 10.02 -15.90 -1.10
C LEU A 38 11.38 -15.43 -1.63
N SER A 39 11.51 -15.17 -2.94
CA SER A 39 12.74 -14.58 -3.50
C SER A 39 13.03 -13.15 -3.03
N TYR A 40 12.03 -12.45 -2.49
CA TYR A 40 12.18 -11.12 -1.90
C TYR A 40 12.56 -11.18 -0.41
N GLN A 41 12.50 -12.35 0.23
CA GLN A 41 12.79 -12.51 1.65
C GLN A 41 14.30 -12.39 1.91
N LEU A 42 14.67 -11.60 2.90
CA LEU A 42 16.02 -11.48 3.44
C LEU A 42 16.24 -12.52 4.55
N SER A 43 17.51 -12.77 4.89
CA SER A 43 17.87 -13.73 5.94
C SER A 43 17.37 -13.35 7.34
N ASN A 44 17.07 -12.07 7.58
CA ASN A 44 16.46 -11.58 8.82
C ASN A 44 14.93 -11.77 8.87
N GLY A 45 14.33 -12.28 7.79
CA GLY A 45 12.89 -12.53 7.68
C GLY A 45 12.08 -11.37 7.07
N GLU A 46 12.66 -10.19 6.90
CA GLU A 46 12.01 -9.07 6.21
C GLU A 46 11.89 -9.32 4.71
N PHE A 47 10.99 -8.60 4.05
CA PHE A 47 10.83 -8.65 2.60
C PHE A 47 11.22 -7.33 1.95
N LYS A 48 11.94 -7.43 0.84
CA LYS A 48 12.24 -6.31 -0.07
C LYS A 48 10.99 -5.89 -0.85
N TRP A 49 10.91 -4.64 -1.30
CA TRP A 49 9.86 -4.22 -2.23
C TRP A 49 10.22 -4.63 -3.66
N LEU A 50 11.40 -4.19 -4.13
CA LEU A 50 11.93 -4.50 -5.46
C LEU A 50 13.03 -5.57 -5.39
N PRO A 51 13.28 -6.31 -6.49
CA PRO A 51 14.34 -7.33 -6.51
C PRO A 51 15.73 -6.77 -6.20
N SER A 52 15.99 -5.55 -6.68
CA SER A 52 17.26 -4.83 -6.55
C SER A 52 17.51 -4.22 -5.17
N ASP A 53 16.48 -4.11 -4.33
CA ASP A 53 16.64 -3.53 -3.00
C ASP A 53 17.61 -4.38 -2.15
N GLN A 54 18.32 -3.73 -1.25
CA GLN A 54 19.26 -4.42 -0.34
C GLN A 54 18.72 -4.54 1.09
N ASN A 55 17.71 -3.75 1.43
CA ASN A 55 17.11 -3.68 2.76
C ASN A 55 15.64 -4.11 2.72
N GLY A 56 15.12 -4.54 3.87
CA GLY A 56 13.71 -4.81 4.04
C GLY A 56 12.86 -3.54 3.91
N ASN A 57 11.60 -3.73 3.52
CA ASN A 57 10.59 -2.70 3.50
C ASN A 57 9.43 -3.13 4.41
N GLY A 58 8.99 -2.23 5.29
CA GLY A 58 7.95 -2.54 6.28
C GLY A 58 6.62 -2.96 5.63
N MET A 59 6.19 -2.23 4.60
CA MET A 59 4.97 -2.55 3.86
C MET A 59 5.09 -3.88 3.12
N ALA A 60 6.22 -4.14 2.46
CA ALA A 60 6.46 -5.42 1.78
C ALA A 60 6.47 -6.59 2.76
N THR A 61 7.05 -6.39 3.94
CA THR A 61 7.09 -7.41 5.00
C THR A 61 5.69 -7.72 5.51
N GLU A 62 4.86 -6.71 5.76
CA GLU A 62 3.48 -6.90 6.19
C GLU A 62 2.63 -7.57 5.10
N GLN A 63 2.74 -7.13 3.85
CA GLN A 63 2.03 -7.74 2.71
C GLN A 63 2.43 -9.20 2.53
N ALA A 64 3.72 -9.52 2.63
CA ALA A 64 4.21 -10.89 2.57
C ALA A 64 3.67 -11.74 3.73
N LEU A 65 3.62 -11.20 4.96
CA LEU A 65 3.05 -11.89 6.11
C LEU A 65 1.57 -12.23 5.89
N LEU A 66 0.77 -11.26 5.43
CA LEU A 66 -0.65 -11.48 5.13
C LEU A 66 -0.83 -12.55 4.05
N ALA A 67 -0.02 -12.52 2.98
CA ALA A 67 -0.05 -13.53 1.93
C ALA A 67 0.32 -14.93 2.44
N LEU A 68 1.32 -15.05 3.31
CA LEU A 68 1.72 -16.32 3.92
C LEU A 68 0.61 -16.86 4.85
N LEU A 69 -0.04 -15.99 5.62
CA LEU A 69 -1.18 -16.38 6.47
C LEU A 69 -2.36 -16.86 5.61
N GLN A 70 -2.68 -16.14 4.54
CA GLN A 70 -3.75 -16.53 3.62
C GLN A 70 -3.43 -17.84 2.88
N PHE A 71 -2.18 -18.07 2.50
CA PHE A 71 -1.75 -19.33 1.90
C PHE A 71 -1.87 -20.51 2.87
N LYS A 72 -1.64 -20.29 4.17
CA LYS A 72 -1.85 -21.30 5.22
C LYS A 72 -3.33 -21.66 5.36
N GLU A 73 -4.24 -20.69 5.21
CA GLU A 73 -5.69 -20.87 5.34
C GLU A 73 -6.42 -20.79 3.99
N MET A 74 -6.13 -21.74 3.11
CA MET A 74 -6.75 -21.83 1.78
C MET A 74 -8.29 -21.88 1.85
N GLY A 75 -8.95 -21.15 0.96
CA GLY A 75 -10.41 -21.16 0.81
C GLY A 75 -11.18 -20.37 1.87
N LYS A 76 -10.52 -19.76 2.85
CA LYS A 76 -11.11 -18.84 3.83
C LYS A 76 -10.38 -17.52 3.81
N SER A 77 -11.11 -16.41 3.82
CA SER A 77 -10.46 -15.10 3.83
C SER A 77 -9.90 -14.76 5.19
N ILE A 78 -8.64 -14.31 5.23
CA ILE A 78 -8.05 -13.68 6.43
C ILE A 78 -8.74 -12.37 6.82
N TYR A 79 -9.63 -11.85 5.97
CA TYR A 79 -10.46 -10.68 6.22
C TYR A 79 -11.91 -11.05 6.57
N ASP A 80 -12.20 -12.32 6.83
CA ASP A 80 -13.51 -12.78 7.28
C ASP A 80 -13.67 -12.56 8.80
N TRP A 81 -14.30 -11.43 9.15
CA TRP A 81 -14.61 -11.07 10.53
C TRP A 81 -15.97 -11.60 11.01
N SER A 82 -16.67 -12.45 10.24
CA SER A 82 -18.02 -12.94 10.61
C SER A 82 -18.02 -13.80 11.89
N ASN A 83 -16.86 -14.35 12.27
CA ASN A 83 -16.69 -15.18 13.46
C ASN A 83 -16.15 -14.40 14.67
N VAL A 84 -16.04 -13.07 14.59
CA VAL A 84 -15.65 -12.24 15.75
C VAL A 84 -16.90 -11.91 16.55
N ASP A 85 -16.92 -12.35 17.81
CA ASP A 85 -18.01 -12.06 18.73
C ASP A 85 -18.00 -10.56 19.07
N ALA A 86 -19.14 -9.88 18.89
CA ALA A 86 -19.27 -8.45 19.13
C ALA A 86 -19.09 -8.04 20.61
N GLY A 87 -18.87 -9.01 21.50
CA GLY A 87 -18.56 -8.80 22.92
C GLY A 87 -17.19 -8.16 23.17
N ASP A 88 -16.26 -8.26 22.23
CA ASP A 88 -14.91 -7.67 22.31
C ASP A 88 -14.82 -6.27 21.67
N VAL A 89 -15.96 -5.70 21.24
CA VAL A 89 -16.01 -4.31 20.79
C VAL A 89 -15.69 -3.43 21.99
N ILE A 90 -14.45 -2.91 22.03
CA ILE A 90 -14.07 -1.80 22.90
C ILE A 90 -15.09 -0.70 22.62
N LYS A 91 -15.99 -0.46 23.59
CA LYS A 91 -16.95 0.64 23.50
C LYS A 91 -16.15 1.90 23.17
N PRO A 92 -16.49 2.64 22.11
CA PRO A 92 -15.77 3.87 21.79
C PRO A 92 -15.78 4.73 23.05
N LYS A 93 -14.58 5.09 23.54
CA LYS A 93 -14.45 6.06 24.61
C LYS A 93 -15.14 7.34 24.11
N PRO A 94 -16.01 8.00 24.91
CA PRO A 94 -16.63 9.25 24.49
C PRO A 94 -15.55 10.18 23.93
N ILE A 95 -15.76 10.69 22.71
CA ILE A 95 -14.92 11.74 22.15
C ILE A 95 -15.18 12.96 23.02
N GLU A 96 -14.21 13.33 23.86
CA GLU A 96 -14.27 14.59 24.59
C GLU A 96 -14.21 15.71 23.54
N GLU A 97 -15.28 16.52 23.44
CA GLU A 97 -15.26 17.72 22.61
C GLU A 97 -14.10 18.61 23.08
N PRO A 98 -13.25 19.12 22.17
CA PRO A 98 -12.17 20.00 22.57
C PRO A 98 -12.75 21.21 23.30
N GLU A 99 -12.25 21.47 24.51
CA GLU A 99 -12.64 22.64 25.29
C GLU A 99 -12.49 23.90 24.43
N LYS A 100 -13.57 24.69 24.40
CA LYS A 100 -13.63 25.95 23.65
C LYS A 100 -12.49 26.85 24.12
N VAL A 101 -11.48 27.05 23.27
CA VAL A 101 -10.39 27.99 23.52
C VAL A 101 -11.01 29.38 23.67
N VAL A 102 -10.88 29.98 24.86
CA VAL A 102 -11.29 31.36 25.12
C VAL A 102 -10.22 32.27 24.50
N GLU A 103 -10.58 33.03 23.47
CA GLU A 103 -9.68 34.00 22.83
C GLU A 103 -9.33 35.16 23.80
N PRO A 104 -8.04 35.47 24.03
CA PRO A 104 -7.67 36.76 24.62
C PRO A 104 -7.68 37.86 23.54
N GLU A 105 -8.33 38.97 23.87
CA GLU A 105 -8.50 40.15 23.01
C GLU A 105 -7.16 40.80 22.62
N ASN A 106 -7.02 41.04 21.30
CA ASN A 106 -6.17 42.01 20.58
C ASN A 106 -5.03 42.73 21.32
N ASN A 107 -3.81 42.60 20.79
CA ASN A 107 -3.03 43.76 20.32
C ASN A 107 -2.02 43.32 19.24
N VAL A 108 -2.23 43.83 18.02
CA VAL A 108 -1.38 43.67 16.84
C VAL A 108 -0.17 44.59 16.97
N VAL A 109 1.05 44.06 16.85
CA VAL A 109 2.17 44.78 16.22
C VAL A 109 2.89 43.80 15.30
N GLU A 110 2.80 44.10 14.01
CA GLU A 110 3.38 43.39 12.89
C GLU A 110 4.91 43.34 12.97
N LYS A 111 5.48 42.15 12.76
CA LYS A 111 6.82 42.01 12.20
C LYS A 111 6.76 40.91 11.16
N GLU A 112 6.62 41.31 9.90
CA GLU A 112 6.70 40.43 8.74
C GLU A 112 8.02 39.64 8.76
N VAL A 113 7.92 38.32 8.83
CA VAL A 113 8.85 37.39 8.21
C VAL A 113 7.99 36.35 7.51
N THR A 114 7.80 36.55 6.20
CA THR A 114 7.03 35.69 5.31
C THR A 114 7.81 34.41 5.05
N GLU A 115 7.39 33.29 5.65
CA GLU A 115 7.72 31.94 5.19
C GLU A 115 6.39 31.20 5.02
N GLU A 116 5.94 31.05 3.76
CA GLU A 116 4.71 30.35 3.40
C GLU A 116 4.81 28.84 3.71
N PRO A 117 3.69 28.19 4.08
CA PRO A 117 3.63 26.74 4.25
C PRO A 117 3.79 26.05 2.89
N LYS A 118 4.76 25.12 2.77
CA LYS A 118 4.89 24.27 1.58
C LYS A 118 3.71 23.31 1.47
N GLU A 119 2.68 23.73 0.72
CA GLU A 119 1.62 22.87 0.23
C GLU A 119 2.18 21.82 -0.74
N GLN A 120 1.74 20.58 -0.50
CA GLN A 120 1.88 19.43 -1.39
C GLN A 120 1.13 19.70 -2.71
N LYS A 121 1.83 20.14 -3.74
CA LYS A 121 1.36 20.11 -5.14
C LYS A 121 2.49 19.68 -6.07
N GLN A 122 2.69 18.37 -6.21
CA GLN A 122 3.42 17.85 -7.37
C GLN A 122 3.12 16.36 -7.68
N VAL A 123 1.86 16.00 -7.91
CA VAL A 123 1.52 14.81 -8.72
C VAL A 123 0.21 15.09 -9.47
N GLN A 124 0.20 16.08 -10.37
CA GLN A 124 -0.88 16.27 -11.36
C GLN A 124 -0.50 17.34 -12.39
N GLN A 125 0.65 17.17 -13.08
CA GLN A 125 0.96 17.95 -14.28
C GLN A 125 2.02 17.26 -15.14
N GLU A 126 1.71 16.08 -15.66
CA GLU A 126 2.35 15.54 -16.87
C GLU A 126 1.29 14.84 -17.73
N THR A 127 0.32 15.64 -18.19
CA THR A 127 -0.40 15.37 -19.44
C THR A 127 -0.60 16.71 -20.13
N LYS A 128 0.37 17.13 -20.94
CA LYS A 128 0.16 17.92 -22.16
C LYS A 128 1.49 18.19 -22.89
N ASP A 129 1.49 17.74 -24.14
CA ASP A 129 2.23 18.27 -25.28
C ASP A 129 3.72 17.93 -25.45
N GLU A 130 3.98 16.71 -25.96
CA GLU A 130 4.98 16.56 -27.02
C GLU A 130 4.29 16.27 -28.36
N ASN A 131 4.59 17.15 -29.31
CA ASN A 131 4.00 17.26 -30.64
C ASN A 131 4.32 16.01 -31.48
N LEU A 132 3.30 15.21 -31.79
CA LEU A 132 3.35 14.18 -32.83
C LEU A 132 3.57 14.84 -34.19
N LYS A 133 4.83 14.88 -34.65
CA LYS A 133 5.15 15.16 -36.05
C LYS A 133 5.00 13.86 -36.84
N VAL A 134 3.83 13.68 -37.44
CA VAL A 134 3.55 12.62 -38.42
C VAL A 134 4.44 12.86 -39.64
N VAL A 135 5.38 11.94 -39.90
CA VAL A 135 5.99 11.77 -41.22
C VAL A 135 5.38 10.51 -41.82
N VAL A 136 4.52 10.72 -42.81
CA VAL A 136 4.00 9.65 -43.67
C VAL A 136 5.01 9.51 -44.79
N ASP A 137 5.78 8.43 -44.81
CA ASP A 137 6.44 7.99 -46.03
C ASP A 137 5.77 6.69 -46.47
N ASN A 138 5.19 6.80 -47.65
CA ASN A 138 4.38 5.83 -48.35
C ASN A 138 5.22 5.36 -49.55
N GLU A 139 5.76 4.15 -49.51
CA GLU A 139 6.02 3.27 -50.68
C GLU A 139 6.48 1.87 -50.23
#